data_AF-A0A7J0CRX6-F1
#
_entry.id   AF-A0A7J0CRX6-F1
#
_cell.length_a   1.000
_cell.length_b   1.000
_cell.length_c   1.000
_cell.angle_alpha   90.00
_cell.angle_beta   90.00
_cell.angle_gamma   90.00
#
_symmetry.space_group_name_H-M   'P 1'
#
loop_
_entity.id
_entity.type
_entity.pdbx_description
1 polymer ?
#
loop_
_entity_poly.entity_id
_entity_poly.type
_entity_poly.pdbx_seq_one_letter_code
_entity_poly.pdbx_strand_id
1 'polypeptide(L)' 'MNDVKTTMAPPLYVVNPPVPPKPFKNCDVCDALVRQRSEAGTIGDWSKVTDTNVEIGRHHSRRHR' A
#
# COMPACT_ATOMS: atom_id res chain seq x y z
N MET A 1 37.64 -27.81 12.01
CA MET A 1 36.56 -26.80 11.91
C MET A 1 36.51 -26.35 10.46
N ASN A 2 35.37 -26.52 9.78
CA ASN A 2 35.26 -26.11 8.37
C ASN A 2 34.81 -24.64 8.33
N ASP A 3 35.66 -23.78 7.78
CA ASP A 3 35.34 -22.38 7.51
C ASP A 3 34.28 -22.31 6.40
N VAL A 4 33.03 -22.07 6.78
CA VAL A 4 31.94 -21.83 5.83
C VAL A 4 32.16 -20.45 5.21
N LYS A 5 32.67 -20.42 3.99
CA LYS A 5 32.85 -19.19 3.21
C LYS A 5 31.48 -18.68 2.76
N THR A 6 30.94 -17.66 3.42
CA THR A 6 29.76 -16.93 2.95
C THR A 6 30.16 -15.92 1.89
N THR A 7 29.70 -16.11 0.64
CA THR A 7 29.81 -15.09 -0.40
C THR A 7 28.73 -14.04 -0.18
N MET A 8 29.13 -12.76 0.00
CA MET A 8 28.16 -11.66 0.05
C MET A 8 27.48 -11.53 -1.31
N ALA A 9 26.15 -11.69 -1.33
CA ALA A 9 25.35 -11.42 -2.52
C ALA A 9 25.47 -9.93 -2.91
N PRO A 10 25.38 -9.59 -4.21
CA PRO A 10 25.31 -8.20 -4.63
C PRO A 10 24.11 -7.49 -3.97
N PRO A 11 24.16 -6.16 -3.77
CA PRO A 11 23.06 -5.41 -3.19
C PRO A 11 21.75 -5.64 -3.95
N LEU A 12 20.68 -5.92 -3.22
CA LEU A 12 19.33 -5.95 -3.78
C LEU A 12 18.79 -4.54 -3.89
N TYR A 13 18.31 -4.17 -5.06
CA TYR A 13 17.62 -2.90 -5.26
C TYR A 13 16.18 -3.02 -4.82
N VAL A 14 15.83 -2.35 -3.72
CA VAL A 14 14.45 -2.21 -3.26
C VAL A 14 13.83 -1.01 -3.95
N VAL A 15 12.69 -1.21 -4.61
CA VAL A 15 11.93 -0.11 -5.21
C VAL A 15 11.13 0.62 -4.14
N ASN A 16 10.93 1.93 -4.34
CA ASN A 16 10.05 2.70 -3.48
C ASN A 16 8.61 2.13 -3.53
N PRO A 17 7.89 2.13 -2.40
CA PRO A 17 6.49 1.77 -2.40
C PRO A 17 5.69 2.66 -3.37
N PRO A 18 4.66 2.11 -4.04
CA PRO A 18 3.81 2.91 -4.90
C PRO A 18 3.09 3.98 -4.10
N VAL A 19 2.82 5.11 -4.75
CA VAL A 19 2.02 6.19 -4.16
C VAL A 19 0.61 5.67 -3.88
N PRO A 20 0.03 5.96 -2.69
CA PRO A 20 -1.34 5.60 -2.39
C PRO A 20 -2.33 6.07 -3.46
N PRO A 21 -3.33 5.26 -3.83
CA PRO A 21 -4.29 5.64 -4.85
C PRO A 21 -5.13 6.84 -4.39
N LYS A 22 -5.44 7.70 -5.35
CA LYS A 22 -6.29 8.89 -5.19
C LYS A 22 -7.75 8.54 -5.49
N PRO A 23 -8.73 9.11 -4.77
CA PRO A 23 -10.14 8.86 -5.06
C PRO A 23 -10.53 9.41 -6.44
N PHE A 24 -11.49 8.75 -7.09
CA PHE A 24 -12.18 9.34 -8.24
C PHE A 24 -13.18 10.41 -7.78
N LYS A 25 -13.33 11.47 -8.58
CA LYS A 25 -14.28 12.55 -8.30
C LYS A 25 -15.72 12.02 -8.31
N ASN A 26 -16.52 12.45 -7.33
CA ASN A 26 -17.93 12.09 -7.18
C ASN A 26 -18.16 10.57 -7.04
N CYS A 27 -17.25 9.87 -6.36
CA CYS A 27 -17.43 8.46 -6.02
C CYS A 27 -17.51 8.29 -4.50
N ASP A 28 -18.72 8.08 -3.99
CA ASP A 28 -18.99 7.97 -2.55
C ASP A 28 -18.18 6.84 -1.89
N VAL A 29 -17.94 5.75 -2.64
CA VAL A 29 -17.13 4.61 -2.16
C VAL A 29 -15.67 5.01 -2.01
N CYS A 30 -15.11 5.74 -2.99
CA CYS A 30 -13.75 6.25 -2.89
C CYS A 30 -13.61 7.22 -1.71
N ASP A 31 -14.57 8.11 -1.50
CA ASP A 31 -14.55 9.07 -0.40
C ASP A 31 -14.65 8.37 0.97
N ALA A 32 -15.52 7.35 1.09
CA ALA A 32 -15.63 6.54 2.30
C ALA A 32 -14.30 5.81 2.61
N LEU A 33 -13.67 5.20 1.61
CA LEU A 33 -12.38 4.53 1.79
C LEU A 33 -11.27 5.53 2.17
N VAL A 34 -11.25 6.73 1.58
CA VAL A 34 -10.27 7.76 1.96
C VAL A 34 -10.45 8.20 3.42
N ARG A 35 -11.69 8.33 3.90
CA ARG A 35 -11.96 8.63 5.32
C ARG A 35 -11.46 7.51 6.23
N GLN A 36 -11.77 6.25 5.93
CA GLN A 36 -11.28 5.11 6.70
C GLN A 36 -9.74 5.06 6.74
N ARG A 37 -9.09 5.35 5.61
CA ARG A 37 -7.63 5.44 5.54
C ARG A 37 -7.09 6.55 6.46
N SER A 38 -7.74 7.71 6.45
CA SER A 38 -7.34 8.83 7.31
C SER A 38 -7.49 8.50 8.79
N GLU A 39 -8.63 7.93 9.19
CA GLU A 39 -8.91 7.52 10.58
C GLU A 39 -7.93 6.44 11.06
N ALA A 40 -7.62 5.45 10.23
CA ALA A 40 -6.57 4.47 10.54
C ALA A 40 -5.20 5.14 10.73
N GLY A 41 -4.87 6.11 9.88
CA GLY A 41 -3.63 6.89 10.00
C GLY A 41 -3.55 7.73 11.27
N THR A 42 -4.66 8.31 11.74
CA THR A 42 -4.65 9.13 12.97
C THR A 42 -4.41 8.30 14.23
N ILE A 43 -4.86 7.04 14.26
CA ILE A 43 -4.63 6.13 15.39
C ILE A 43 -3.36 5.27 15.24
N GLY A 44 -2.63 5.39 14.12
CA GLY A 44 -1.39 4.66 13.87
C GLY A 44 -1.57 3.23 13.36
N ASP A 45 -2.76 2.86 12.88
CA ASP A 45 -3.03 1.55 12.29
C ASP A 45 -2.58 1.49 10.82
N TRP A 46 -1.27 1.32 10.62
CA TRP A 46 -0.66 1.25 9.28
C TRP A 46 -1.03 -0.01 8.49
N SER A 47 -1.43 -1.08 9.18
CA SER A 47 -1.97 -2.29 8.53
C SER A 47 -3.26 -1.92 7.82
N LYS A 48 -4.19 -1.29 8.54
CA LYS A 48 -5.48 -0.87 7.98
C LYS A 48 -5.33 0.18 6.88
N VAL A 49 -4.40 1.14 7.03
CA VAL A 49 -4.07 2.10 5.96
C VAL A 49 -3.68 1.39 4.65
N THR A 50 -2.86 0.35 4.76
CA THR A 50 -2.39 -0.43 3.60
C THR A 50 -3.53 -1.24 2.97
N ASP A 51 -4.35 -1.91 3.78
CA ASP A 51 -5.53 -2.64 3.30
C ASP A 51 -6.50 -1.72 2.55
N THR A 52 -6.75 -0.51 3.09
CA THR A 52 -7.62 0.47 2.44
C THR A 52 -7.04 0.97 1.13
N ASN A 53 -5.70 1.13 1.02
CA ASN A 53 -5.06 1.46 -0.27
C ASN A 53 -5.29 0.36 -1.32
N VAL A 54 -5.16 -0.91 -0.92
CA VAL A 54 -5.44 -2.04 -1.83
C VAL A 54 -6.89 -2.03 -2.27
N GLU A 55 -7.83 -1.76 -1.36
CA GLU A 55 -9.26 -1.75 -1.69
C GLU A 55 -9.64 -0.61 -2.64
N ILE A 56 -9.08 0.59 -2.46
CA ILE A 56 -9.26 1.69 -3.42
C ILE A 56 -8.76 1.25 -4.81
N GLY A 57 -7.58 0.64 -4.89
CA GLY A 57 -7.03 0.14 -6.16
C GLY A 57 -7.91 -0.92 -6.83
N ARG A 58 -8.49 -1.83 -6.04
CA ARG A 58 -9.46 -2.84 -6.53
C ARG A 58 -10.77 -2.20 -6.97
N HIS A 59 -11.23 -1.18 -6.28
CA HIS A 59 -12.43 -0.45 -6.67
C HIS A 59 -12.23 0.24 -8.02
N HIS A 60 -11.08 0.90 -8.21
CA HIS A 60 -10.72 1.53 -9.47
C HIS A 60 -10.80 0.56 -10.65
N SER A 61 -10.18 -0.61 -10.53
CA SER A 61 -10.15 -1.60 -11.62
C SER A 61 -11.53 -2.19 -11.93
N ARG A 62 -12.45 -2.19 -10.96
CA ARG A 62 -13.80 -2.75 -11.11
C ARG A 62 -14.86 -1.72 -11.56
N ARG A 63 -14.71 -0.46 -11.18
CA ARG A 63 -15.77 0.56 -11.29
C ARG A 63 -15.37 1.80 -12.10
N HIS A 64 -14.09 2.00 -12.39
CA HIS A 64 -13.56 3.20 -13.06
C HIS A 64 -12.57 2.89 -14.19
N ARG A 65 -12.66 1.70 -14.79
CA ARG A 65 -11.82 1.32 -15.93
C ARG A 65 -12.27 1.97 -17.23
#